data_AF-A0A0F5VIJ3-F1
#
_entry.id   AF-A0A0F5VIJ3-F1
#
_cell.length_a   1.000
_cell.length_b   1.000
_cell.length_c   1.000
_cell.angle_alpha   90.00
_cell.angle_beta   90.00
_cell.angle_gamma   90.00
#
_symmetry.space_group_name_H-M   'P 1'
#
loop_
_entity.id
_entity.type
_entity.pdbx_description
1 polymer ?
#
loop_
_entity_poly.entity_id
_entity_poly.type
_entity_poly.pdbx_seq_one_letter_code
_entity_poly.pdbx_strand_id
1 'polypeptide(L)'
;QRNRERILEVALAELSRAADTPLSAIAKKAGVGQGTFYRNFPNREALVLEIYRHEVQQVADTASVLLESGEPDRALRAWMDHLARFAMTKAGLGDALRQALST
;
A
#
# COMPACT_ATOMS: atom_id res chain seq x y z
N GLN A 1 -1.66 6.99 -13.66
CA GLN A 1 -1.96 7.28 -12.25
C GLN A 1 -3.14 6.48 -11.70
N ARG A 2 -4.40 6.77 -12.06
CA ARG A 2 -5.61 6.13 -11.51
C ARG A 2 -5.70 4.59 -11.63
N ASN A 3 -5.09 3.99 -12.67
CA ASN A 3 -5.00 2.53 -12.78
C ASN A 3 -3.96 1.93 -11.81
N ARG A 4 -2.88 2.68 -11.51
CA ARG A 4 -1.81 2.23 -10.61
C ARG A 4 -2.29 2.22 -9.17
N GLU A 5 -2.89 3.32 -8.71
CA GLU A 5 -3.47 3.44 -7.36
C GLU A 5 -4.48 2.33 -7.08
N ARG A 6 -5.44 2.11 -7.98
CA ARG A 6 -6.41 1.02 -7.84
C ARG A 6 -5.78 -0.37 -7.80
N ILE A 7 -4.68 -0.61 -8.52
CA ILE A 7 -3.94 -1.87 -8.40
C ILE A 7 -3.34 -2.00 -6.99
N LEU A 8 -2.75 -0.93 -6.46
CA LEU A 8 -2.11 -0.93 -5.14
C LEU A 8 -3.13 -1.13 -4.01
N GLU A 9 -4.29 -0.46 -4.08
CA GLU A 9 -5.39 -0.65 -3.12
C GLU A 9 -5.90 -2.10 -3.10
N VAL A 10 -6.17 -2.66 -4.29
CA VAL A 10 -6.63 -4.06 -4.40
C VAL A 10 -5.54 -5.02 -3.94
N ALA A 11 -4.29 -4.79 -4.31
CA ALA A 11 -3.18 -5.64 -3.91
C ALA A 11 -2.97 -5.61 -2.40
N LEU A 12 -3.03 -4.43 -1.77
CA LEU A 12 -2.95 -4.28 -0.32
C LEU A 12 -4.05 -5.09 0.37
N ALA A 13 -5.30 -4.95 -0.07
CA ALA A 13 -6.44 -5.65 0.53
C ALA A 13 -6.31 -7.18 0.40
N GLU A 14 -5.85 -7.67 -0.74
CA GLU A 14 -5.72 -9.10 -1.00
C GLU A 14 -4.52 -9.72 -0.28
N LEU A 15 -3.35 -9.09 -0.33
CA LEU A 15 -2.14 -9.59 0.32
C LEU A 15 -2.23 -9.52 1.84
N SER A 16 -2.98 -8.55 2.40
CA SER A 16 -3.23 -8.48 3.85
C SER A 16 -4.15 -9.60 4.34
N ARG A 17 -4.96 -10.20 3.46
CA ARG A 17 -5.80 -11.36 3.79
C ARG A 17 -5.06 -12.68 3.57
N ALA A 18 -4.31 -12.78 2.48
CA ALA A 18 -3.53 -13.96 2.11
C ALA A 18 -2.28 -13.54 1.35
N ALA A 19 -1.11 -13.66 1.99
CA ALA A 19 0.17 -13.21 1.45
C ALA A 19 0.57 -13.90 0.13
N ASP A 20 0.08 -15.11 -0.10
CA ASP A 20 0.32 -15.95 -1.28
C ASP A 20 -0.64 -15.65 -2.45
N THR A 21 -1.60 -14.72 -2.30
CA THR A 21 -2.58 -14.40 -3.34
C THR A 21 -1.94 -14.22 -4.71
N PRO A 22 -2.37 -14.95 -5.77
CA PRO A 22 -1.77 -14.85 -7.09
C PRO A 22 -1.86 -13.45 -7.71
N LEU A 23 -0.78 -12.98 -8.31
CA LEU A 23 -0.74 -11.68 -9.00
C LEU A 23 -1.79 -11.55 -10.10
N SER A 24 -2.09 -12.66 -10.79
CA SER A 24 -3.12 -12.70 -11.82
C SER A 24 -4.52 -12.48 -11.25
N ALA A 25 -4.79 -12.95 -10.03
CA ALA A 25 -6.06 -12.71 -9.33
C ALA A 25 -6.19 -11.24 -8.90
N ILE A 26 -5.09 -10.63 -8.43
CA ILE A 26 -5.02 -9.20 -8.11
C ILE A 26 -5.31 -8.35 -9.36
N ALA A 27 -4.65 -8.65 -10.49
CA ALA A 27 -4.88 -7.96 -11.76
C ALA A 27 -6.35 -8.03 -12.20
N LYS A 28 -6.96 -9.22 -12.08
CA LYS A 28 -8.39 -9.43 -12.38
C LYS A 28 -9.29 -8.59 -11.47
N LYS A 29 -9.05 -8.60 -10.16
CA LYS A 29 -9.83 -7.80 -9.19
C LYS A 29 -9.65 -6.29 -9.37
N ALA A 30 -8.46 -5.84 -9.78
CA ALA A 30 -8.20 -4.44 -10.11
C ALA A 30 -8.82 -3.99 -11.45
N GLY A 31 -9.37 -4.93 -12.24
CA GLY A 31 -9.98 -4.65 -13.53
C GLY A 31 -8.96 -4.25 -14.60
N VAL A 32 -7.74 -4.79 -14.52
CA VAL A 32 -6.66 -4.50 -15.48
C VAL A 32 -6.20 -5.76 -16.21
N GLY A 33 -5.83 -5.62 -17.48
CA GLY A 33 -5.28 -6.74 -18.26
C GLY A 33 -3.93 -7.20 -17.73
N GLN A 34 -3.66 -8.51 -17.80
CA GLN A 34 -2.42 -9.14 -17.29
C GLN A 34 -1.16 -8.48 -17.86
N GLY A 35 -1.11 -8.20 -19.17
CA GLY A 35 0.04 -7.54 -19.79
C GLY A 35 0.29 -6.13 -19.25
N THR A 36 -0.75 -5.37 -18.92
CA THR A 36 -0.60 -4.05 -18.28
C THR A 36 -0.13 -4.21 -16.84
N PHE A 37 -0.65 -5.19 -16.12
CA PHE A 37 -0.23 -5.48 -14.75
C PHE A 37 1.26 -5.85 -14.68
N TYR A 38 1.69 -6.89 -15.40
CA TYR A 38 3.07 -7.39 -15.35
C TYR A 38 4.10 -6.40 -15.90
N ARG A 39 3.72 -5.48 -16.80
CA ARG A 39 4.60 -4.36 -17.20
C ARG A 39 4.86 -3.38 -16.06
N ASN A 40 3.91 -3.20 -15.14
CA ASN A 40 4.06 -2.31 -13.99
C ASN A 40 4.64 -3.05 -12.76
N PHE A 41 4.33 -4.34 -12.63
CA PHE A 41 4.63 -5.18 -11.48
C PHE A 41 5.12 -6.55 -11.97
N PRO A 42 6.40 -6.64 -12.40
CA PRO A 42 6.92 -7.84 -13.05
C PRO A 42 6.96 -9.06 -12.12
N ASN A 43 7.09 -8.84 -10.82
CA ASN A 43 7.10 -9.88 -9.80
C ASN A 43 6.42 -9.40 -8.50
N ARG A 44 6.26 -10.33 -7.55
CA ARG A 44 5.58 -10.05 -6.27
C ARG A 44 6.35 -9.03 -5.44
N GLU A 45 7.68 -9.13 -5.40
CA GLU A 45 8.53 -8.20 -4.67
C GLU A 45 8.33 -6.75 -5.13
N ALA A 46 8.35 -6.51 -6.45
CA ALA A 46 8.11 -5.19 -7.04
C ALA A 46 6.74 -4.62 -6.66
N LEU A 47 5.69 -5.47 -6.62
CA LEU A 47 4.36 -5.05 -6.17
C LEU A 47 4.36 -4.69 -4.69
N VAL A 48 4.93 -5.54 -3.83
CA VAL A 48 4.97 -5.33 -2.38
C VAL A 48 5.75 -4.07 -2.03
N LEU A 49 6.90 -3.84 -2.68
CA LEU A 49 7.71 -2.64 -2.49
C LEU A 49 6.94 -1.38 -2.90
N GLU A 50 6.18 -1.44 -4.00
CA GLU A 50 5.40 -0.30 -4.45
C GLU A 50 4.20 -0.01 -3.53
N ILE A 51 3.53 -1.04 -3.02
CA ILE A 51 2.51 -0.88 -1.97
C ILE A 51 3.14 -0.20 -0.75
N TYR A 52 4.31 -0.67 -0.31
CA TYR A 52 5.00 -0.07 0.83
C TYR A 52 5.29 1.43 0.61
N ARG A 53 5.81 1.79 -0.56
CA ARG A 53 6.09 3.19 -0.92
C ARG A 53 4.82 4.04 -0.98
N HIS A 54 3.79 3.54 -1.65
CA HIS A 54 2.52 4.25 -1.79
C HIS A 54 1.91 4.58 -0.45
N GLU A 55 1.91 3.61 0.46
CA GLU A 55 1.32 3.80 1.76
C GLU A 55 2.12 4.75 2.66
N VAL A 56 3.47 4.67 2.63
CA VAL A 56 4.32 5.64 3.34
C VAL A 56 4.08 7.05 2.80
N GLN A 57 3.92 7.17 1.47
CA GLN A 57 3.62 8.45 0.85
C GLN A 57 2.27 8.99 1.30
N GLN A 58 1.22 8.16 1.40
CA GLN A 58 -0.09 8.63 1.89
C GLN A 58 -0.02 9.19 3.32
N VAL A 59 0.74 8.54 4.21
CA VAL A 59 0.98 9.03 5.58
C VAL A 59 1.78 10.33 5.57
N ALA A 60 2.78 10.45 4.70
CA ALA A 60 3.55 11.68 4.57
C ALA A 60 2.68 12.84 4.04
N ASP A 61 1.87 12.58 3.01
CA ASP A 61 1.00 13.59 2.39
C ASP A 61 -0.08 14.10 3.34
N THR A 62 -0.52 13.29 4.32
CA THR A 62 -1.49 13.73 5.33
C THR A 62 -0.92 14.81 6.24
N ALA A 63 0.39 14.87 6.45
CA ALA A 63 1.01 15.86 7.34
C ALA A 63 0.77 17.29 6.83
N SER A 64 1.01 17.54 5.53
CA SER A 64 0.82 18.85 4.91
C SER A 64 -0.63 19.32 5.00
N VAL A 65 -1.59 18.42 4.72
CA VAL A 65 -3.04 18.71 4.79
C VAL A 65 -3.48 19.04 6.22
N LEU A 66 -2.96 18.31 7.22
CA LEU A 66 -3.28 18.55 8.62
C LEU A 66 -2.70 19.87 9.14
N LEU A 67 -1.51 20.26 8.66
CA LEU A 67 -0.89 21.55 8.98
C LEU A 67 -1.66 22.74 8.40
N GLU A 68 -2.33 22.57 7.26
CA GLU A 68 -3.16 23.62 6.63
C GLU A 68 -4.50 23.85 7.36
N SER A 69 -4.94 22.89 8.20
CA SER A 69 -6.32 22.84 8.72
C SER A 69 -6.48 23.08 10.23
N GLY A 70 -5.42 23.35 10.99
CA GLY A 70 -5.58 23.65 12.43
C GLY A 70 -4.31 23.95 13.23
N GLU A 71 -4.49 23.99 14.55
CA GLU A 71 -3.42 24.21 15.52
C GLU A 71 -2.33 23.11 15.41
N PRO A 72 -1.03 23.47 15.43
CA PRO A 72 0.07 22.52 15.19
C PRO A 72 0.07 21.27 16.08
N ASP A 73 -0.35 21.41 17.34
CA ASP A 73 -0.43 20.32 18.30
C ASP A 73 -1.53 19.31 17.96
N ARG A 74 -2.67 19.79 17.45
CA ARG A 74 -3.77 18.93 16.97
C ARG A 74 -3.42 18.24 15.66
N ALA A 75 -2.77 18.96 14.74
CA ALA A 75 -2.30 18.40 13.48
C ALA A 75 -1.31 17.24 13.72
N LEU A 76 -0.34 17.42 14.63
CA LEU A 76 0.61 16.39 15.00
C LEU A 76 -0.08 15.15 15.60
N ARG A 77 -1.02 15.35 16.53
CA ARG A 77 -1.77 14.23 17.14
C ARG A 77 -2.56 13.45 16.10
N ALA A 78 -3.27 14.13 15.21
CA ALA A 78 -4.02 13.50 14.13
C ALA A 78 -3.12 12.74 13.14
N TRP A 79 -1.95 13.28 12.85
CA TRP A 79 -0.96 12.62 12.00
C TRP A 79 -0.36 11.37 12.66
N MET A 80 0.01 11.44 13.94
CA MET A 80 0.50 10.28 14.70
C MET A 80 -0.56 9.18 14.80
N ASP A 81 -1.84 9.55 14.95
CA ASP A 81 -2.96 8.61 14.92
C ASP A 81 -3.06 7.88 13.58
N HIS A 82 -2.87 8.58 12.47
CA HIS A 82 -2.80 7.97 11.13
C HIS A 82 -1.60 7.03 11.01
N LEU A 83 -0.42 7.45 11.45
CA LEU A 83 0.78 6.64 11.46
C LEU A 83 0.62 5.36 12.31
N ALA A 84 -0.03 5.45 13.47
CA ALA A 84 -0.27 4.32 14.35
C ALA A 84 -1.27 3.32 13.73
N ARG A 85 -2.38 3.80 13.15
CA ARG A 85 -3.34 2.95 12.41
C ARG A 85 -2.67 2.25 11.23
N PHE A 86 -1.83 2.99 10.53
CA PHE A 86 -1.05 2.46 9.42
C PHE A 86 -0.10 1.35 9.87
N ALA A 87 0.64 1.56 10.97
CA ALA A 87 1.54 0.56 11.54
C ALA A 87 0.80 -0.71 12.04
N MET A 88 -0.38 -0.56 12.66
CA MET A 88 -1.17 -1.70 13.16
C MET A 88 -1.78 -2.54 12.03
N THR A 89 -2.23 -1.91 10.94
CA THR A 89 -2.78 -2.63 9.77
C THR A 89 -1.72 -3.46 9.05
N LYS A 90 -0.44 -3.07 9.20
CA LYS A 90 0.72 -3.68 8.51
C LYS A 90 1.29 -4.94 9.16
N ALA A 91 0.74 -5.43 10.27
CA ALA A 91 1.13 -6.76 10.77
C ALA A 91 0.95 -7.86 9.71
N GLY A 92 -0.08 -7.75 8.85
CA GLY A 92 -0.33 -8.68 7.74
C GLY A 92 0.60 -8.50 6.52
N LEU A 93 1.12 -7.30 6.28
CA LEU A 93 2.07 -7.05 5.18
C LEU A 93 3.49 -7.54 5.52
N GLY A 94 3.82 -7.64 6.81
CA GLY A 94 5.12 -8.10 7.29
C GLY A 94 5.48 -9.50 6.78
N ASP A 95 4.50 -10.39 6.65
CA ASP A 95 4.72 -11.74 6.12
C ASP A 95 4.94 -11.73 4.59
N ALA A 96 4.19 -10.90 3.85
CA ALA A 96 4.40 -10.72 2.41
C ALA A 96 5.78 -10.09 2.11
N LEU A 97 6.23 -9.13 2.92
CA LEU A 97 7.58 -8.56 2.86
C LEU A 97 8.65 -9.60 3.18
N ARG A 98 8.46 -10.40 4.23
CA ARG A 98 9.40 -11.47 4.60
C ARG A 98 9.54 -12.48 3.47
N GLN A 99 8.43 -12.92 2.87
CA GLN A 99 8.44 -13.86 1.74
C GLN A 99 9.11 -13.27 0.49
N ALA A 100 8.91 -11.98 0.23
CA ALA A 100 9.53 -11.29 -0.91
C ALA A 100 11.04 -11.07 -0.73
N LEU A 101 11.50 -10.91 0.52
CA LEU A 101 12.91 -10.66 0.86
C LEU A 101 13.69 -11.94 1.22
N SER A 102 13.02 -13.10 1.29
CA SER A 102 13.63 -14.40 1.64
C SER A 102 14.11 -15.22 0.45
N THR A 103 14.22 -14.62 -0.73
CA THR A 103 14.84 -15.18 -1.94
C THR A 103 16.19 -14.54 -2.21
#